data_AF-A0A7U4J9E4-F1
#
_entry.id   AF-A0A7U4J9E4-F1
#
_cell.length_a   1.000
_cell.length_b   1.000
_cell.length_c   1.000
_cell.angle_alpha   90.00
_cell.angle_beta   90.00
_cell.angle_gamma   90.00
#
_symmetry.space_group_name_H-M   'P 1'
#
loop_
_entity.id
_entity.type
_entity.pdbx_description
1 polymer ?
#
loop_
_entity_poly.entity_id
_entity_poly.type
_entity_poly.pdbx_seq_one_letter_code
_entity_poly.pdbx_strand_id
1 'polypeptide(L)'
;MMNSQSGFALALLGAASVALGGAITARAQAPAGSVWAGVYTAEQAERGKAAYAGECASCHGATLAGIDVAPALVGAGFLNNWNNTSAGDLFTRIKETMPLSAPGSLGGRTVSDIEAYLFQANGFPTGEIALPPSAPLMAGVKIVAQKPAQ
;
A
#
# COMPACT_ATOMS: atom_id res chain seq x y z
N MET A 1 2.59 -30.45 81.41
CA MET A 1 3.68 -31.46 81.42
C MET A 1 4.41 -31.35 80.06
N MET A 2 5.75 -31.30 80.09
CA MET A 2 6.77 -31.24 79.02
C MET A 2 6.34 -31.76 77.63
N ASN A 3 6.82 -31.27 76.47
CA ASN A 3 8.21 -31.02 76.04
C ASN A 3 8.13 -30.29 74.65
N SER A 4 8.79 -29.17 74.36
CA SER A 4 10.22 -28.90 74.09
C SER A 4 10.81 -29.48 72.78
N GLN A 5 11.22 -28.54 71.89
CA GLN A 5 12.39 -28.50 70.98
C GLN A 5 12.23 -28.80 69.47
N SER A 6 12.20 -27.68 68.72
CA SER A 6 13.07 -27.24 67.61
C SER A 6 13.70 -28.23 66.62
N GLY A 7 13.52 -27.94 65.32
CA GLY A 7 14.36 -28.41 64.21
C GLY A 7 14.44 -27.35 63.09
N PHE A 8 15.66 -26.88 62.81
CA PHE A 8 16.02 -26.00 61.70
C PHE A 8 15.88 -26.74 60.35
N ALA A 9 15.54 -26.02 59.26
CA ALA A 9 16.49 -25.69 58.18
C ALA A 9 15.86 -25.51 56.78
N LEU A 10 16.42 -24.51 56.11
CA LEU A 10 16.58 -24.28 54.66
C LEU A 10 15.40 -23.79 53.81
N ALA A 11 15.61 -22.55 53.35
CA ALA A 11 14.92 -21.85 52.29
C ALA A 11 15.12 -22.49 50.90
N LEU A 12 14.11 -22.36 50.04
CA LEU A 12 14.32 -22.29 48.59
C LEU A 12 13.42 -21.20 48.01
N LEU A 13 14.06 -20.33 47.22
CA LEU A 13 13.48 -19.17 46.56
C LEU A 13 12.40 -19.59 45.55
N GLY A 14 11.20 -19.05 45.70
CA GLY A 14 10.18 -19.06 44.64
C GLY A 14 10.54 -18.00 43.60
N ALA A 15 11.00 -18.43 42.43
CA ALA A 15 11.38 -17.57 41.31
C ALA A 15 10.17 -16.78 40.77
N ALA A 16 10.32 -15.46 40.66
CA ALA A 16 9.40 -14.58 39.97
C ALA A 16 9.59 -14.73 38.44
N SER A 17 8.60 -15.30 37.76
CA SER A 17 8.55 -15.32 36.29
C SER A 17 7.91 -14.03 35.78
N VAL A 18 8.72 -13.00 35.55
CA VAL A 18 8.29 -11.82 34.78
C VAL A 18 8.30 -12.21 33.31
N ALA A 19 7.11 -12.44 32.74
CA ALA A 19 6.94 -12.64 31.32
C ALA A 19 7.24 -11.32 30.58
N LEU A 20 8.43 -11.22 29.97
CA LEU A 20 8.76 -10.14 29.04
C LEU A 20 7.95 -10.34 27.75
N GLY A 21 6.85 -9.60 27.62
CA GLY A 21 6.11 -9.47 26.36
C GLY A 21 6.97 -8.75 25.34
N GLY A 22 7.59 -9.51 24.43
CA GLY A 22 8.29 -8.95 23.27
C GLY A 22 7.30 -8.34 22.30
N ALA A 23 7.28 -7.00 22.20
CA ALA A 23 6.55 -6.30 21.15
C ALA A 23 7.22 -6.62 19.80
N ILE A 24 6.59 -7.49 19.01
CA ILE A 24 6.98 -7.72 17.61
C ILE A 24 6.58 -6.45 16.85
N THR A 25 7.52 -5.53 16.68
CA THR A 25 7.33 -4.39 15.77
C THR A 25 7.37 -4.95 14.35
N ALA A 26 6.19 -5.16 13.76
CA ALA A 26 6.06 -5.47 12.35
C ALA A 26 6.63 -4.28 11.55
N ARG A 27 7.86 -4.42 11.06
CA ARG A 27 8.42 -3.45 10.12
C ARG A 27 7.70 -3.64 8.80
N ALA A 28 6.82 -2.71 8.44
CA ALA A 28 6.27 -2.63 7.10
C ALA A 28 7.45 -2.43 6.12
N GLN A 29 7.87 -3.51 5.47
CA GLN A 29 8.88 -3.44 4.43
C GLN A 29 8.22 -2.76 3.22
N ALA A 30 8.87 -1.72 2.70
CA ALA A 30 8.42 -1.09 1.46
C ALA A 30 8.38 -2.16 0.36
N PRO A 31 7.27 -2.27 -0.40
CA PRO A 31 7.19 -3.21 -1.50
C PRO A 31 8.33 -2.93 -2.49
N ALA A 32 9.11 -3.96 -2.81
CA ALA A 32 10.21 -3.90 -3.75
C ALA A 32 9.95 -4.92 -4.87
N GLY A 33 10.17 -4.51 -6.12
CA GLY A 33 9.91 -5.34 -7.30
C GLY A 33 9.14 -4.58 -8.37
N SER A 34 8.08 -5.19 -8.90
CA SER A 34 7.21 -4.54 -9.89
C SER A 34 5.74 -4.71 -9.55
N VAL A 35 4.88 -3.95 -10.23
CA VAL A 35 3.42 -4.05 -10.15
C VAL A 35 2.88 -5.48 -10.37
N TRP A 36 3.64 -6.35 -11.07
CA TRP A 36 3.28 -7.76 -11.25
C TRP A 36 3.38 -8.62 -9.99
N ALA A 37 3.96 -8.11 -8.91
CA ALA A 37 4.08 -8.81 -7.64
C ALA A 37 2.79 -8.74 -6.78
N GLY A 38 1.72 -8.12 -7.25
CA GLY A 38 0.50 -7.96 -6.45
C GLY A 38 0.65 -6.88 -5.38
N VAL A 39 0.88 -5.64 -5.81
CA VAL A 39 1.35 -4.56 -4.91
C VAL A 39 0.24 -3.78 -4.20
N TYR A 40 -1.03 -4.13 -4.45
CA TYR A 40 -2.21 -3.47 -3.90
C TYR A 40 -3.30 -4.51 -3.60
N THR A 41 -4.24 -4.19 -2.71
CA THR A 41 -5.36 -5.11 -2.39
C THR A 41 -6.61 -4.84 -3.22
N ALA A 42 -7.49 -5.83 -3.34
CA ALA A 42 -8.75 -5.67 -4.05
C ALA A 42 -9.64 -4.59 -3.40
N GLU A 43 -9.69 -4.52 -2.08
CA GLU A 43 -10.44 -3.52 -1.32
C GLU A 43 -9.87 -2.11 -1.55
N GLN A 44 -8.55 -2.02 -1.72
CA GLN A 44 -7.89 -0.76 -2.06
C GLN A 44 -8.33 -0.24 -3.43
N ALA A 45 -8.32 -1.12 -4.44
CA ALA A 45 -8.78 -0.76 -5.78
C ALA A 45 -10.27 -0.40 -5.81
N GLU A 46 -11.13 -1.08 -5.03
CA GLU A 46 -12.56 -0.75 -5.01
C GLU A 46 -12.84 0.64 -4.41
N ARG A 47 -12.14 1.02 -3.32
CA ARG A 47 -12.20 2.40 -2.82
C ARG A 47 -11.66 3.40 -3.85
N GLY A 48 -10.60 3.02 -4.55
CA GLY A 48 -10.01 3.81 -5.63
C GLY A 48 -10.97 4.09 -6.78
N LYS A 49 -11.74 3.08 -7.18
CA LYS A 49 -12.77 3.20 -8.22
C LYS A 49 -13.84 4.20 -7.82
N ALA A 50 -14.31 4.15 -6.57
CA ALA A 50 -15.30 5.10 -6.06
C ALA A 50 -14.74 6.53 -6.05
N ALA A 51 -13.50 6.72 -5.58
CA ALA A 51 -12.84 8.03 -5.61
C ALA A 51 -12.62 8.54 -7.03
N TYR A 52 -12.17 7.69 -7.95
CA TYR A 52 -11.96 8.01 -9.36
C TYR A 52 -13.23 8.56 -10.03
N ALA A 53 -14.39 7.96 -9.73
CA ALA A 53 -15.67 8.38 -10.30
C ALA A 53 -16.03 9.84 -9.95
N GLY A 54 -15.69 10.29 -8.73
CA GLY A 54 -15.94 11.67 -8.30
C GLY A 54 -14.86 12.66 -8.72
N GLU A 55 -13.60 12.24 -8.73
CA GLU A 55 -12.45 13.16 -8.83
C GLU A 55 -11.80 13.20 -10.22
N CYS A 56 -12.01 12.18 -11.06
CA CYS A 56 -11.20 11.97 -12.27
C CYS A 56 -12.03 11.70 -13.54
N ALA A 57 -13.17 11.03 -13.40
CA ALA A 57 -13.94 10.50 -14.54
C ALA A 57 -14.49 11.57 -15.50
N SER A 58 -14.71 12.80 -15.02
CA SER A 58 -15.19 13.92 -15.85
C SER A 58 -14.19 14.31 -16.96
N CYS A 59 -12.89 14.10 -16.74
CA CYS A 59 -11.83 14.43 -17.70
C CYS A 59 -11.17 13.19 -18.31
N HIS A 60 -11.06 12.09 -17.57
CA HIS A 60 -10.39 10.86 -18.04
C HIS A 60 -11.37 9.76 -18.51
N GLY A 61 -12.67 10.04 -18.46
CA GLY A 61 -13.75 9.14 -18.88
C GLY A 61 -14.10 8.08 -17.83
N ALA A 62 -15.36 7.67 -17.79
CA ALA A 62 -15.83 6.65 -16.83
C ALA A 62 -15.14 5.28 -16.99
N THR A 63 -14.61 4.99 -18.18
CA THR A 63 -13.89 3.76 -18.52
C THR A 63 -12.37 3.91 -18.51
N LEU A 64 -11.85 5.05 -18.03
CA LEU A 64 -10.43 5.41 -18.06
C LEU A 64 -9.80 5.51 -19.46
N ALA A 65 -10.60 5.41 -20.52
CA ALA A 65 -10.12 5.43 -21.90
C ALA A 65 -9.62 6.81 -22.36
N GLY A 66 -9.74 7.83 -21.51
CA GLY A 66 -9.51 9.21 -21.89
C GLY A 66 -10.65 9.76 -22.74
N ILE A 67 -10.69 11.08 -22.82
CA ILE A 67 -11.52 11.84 -23.77
C ILE A 67 -10.65 12.99 -24.30
N ASP A 68 -11.17 13.83 -25.21
CA ASP A 68 -10.39 14.87 -25.90
C ASP A 68 -9.54 15.79 -24.98
N VAL A 69 -9.94 15.94 -23.71
CA VAL A 69 -9.31 16.84 -22.74
C VAL A 69 -8.25 16.17 -21.85
N ALA A 70 -8.20 14.84 -21.73
CA ALA A 70 -7.23 14.16 -20.88
C ALA A 70 -6.90 12.73 -21.37
N PRO A 71 -5.66 12.26 -21.19
CA PRO A 71 -5.21 11.01 -21.76
C PRO A 71 -5.90 9.79 -21.13
N ALA A 72 -5.85 8.67 -21.85
CA ALA A 72 -6.19 7.36 -21.33
C ALA A 72 -5.30 7.00 -20.13
N LEU A 73 -5.92 6.45 -19.08
CA LEU A 73 -5.24 5.95 -17.89
C LEU A 73 -5.15 4.41 -17.87
N VAL A 74 -5.50 3.77 -18.99
CA VAL A 74 -5.38 2.34 -19.20
C VAL A 74 -4.71 2.01 -20.54
N GLY A 75 -4.15 0.80 -20.62
CA GLY A 75 -3.62 0.22 -21.86
C GLY A 75 -2.33 0.87 -22.34
N ALA A 76 -2.11 0.84 -23.66
CA ALA A 76 -0.85 1.29 -24.27
C ALA A 76 -0.54 2.77 -23.97
N GLY A 77 -1.55 3.64 -23.94
CA GLY A 77 -1.36 5.06 -23.61
C GLY A 77 -0.82 5.26 -22.19
N PHE A 78 -1.35 4.51 -21.22
CA PHE A 78 -0.82 4.52 -19.85
C PHE A 78 0.62 3.98 -19.82
N LEU A 79 0.86 2.81 -20.41
CA LEU A 79 2.18 2.18 -20.38
C LEU A 79 3.26 2.99 -21.12
N ASN A 80 2.92 3.74 -22.16
CA ASN A 80 3.87 4.63 -22.83
C ASN A 80 4.38 5.75 -21.91
N ASN A 81 3.56 6.19 -20.95
CA ASN A 81 3.94 7.23 -20.00
C ASN A 81 4.64 6.67 -18.75
N TRP A 82 4.28 5.45 -18.33
CA TRP A 82 4.64 4.93 -17.01
C TRP A 82 5.56 3.70 -17.04
N ASN A 83 5.81 3.08 -18.19
CA ASN A 83 6.73 1.95 -18.25
C ASN A 83 8.14 2.37 -17.82
N ASN A 84 8.77 1.55 -16.97
CA ASN A 84 10.07 1.77 -16.32
C ASN A 84 10.14 2.92 -15.30
N THR A 85 9.02 3.55 -14.94
CA THR A 85 8.94 4.45 -13.79
C THR A 85 8.55 3.67 -12.52
N SER A 86 8.39 4.36 -11.39
CA SER A 86 7.89 3.78 -10.14
C SER A 86 6.42 4.13 -9.87
N ALA A 87 5.76 3.31 -9.06
CA ALA A 87 4.47 3.67 -8.46
C ALA A 87 4.59 4.97 -7.65
N GLY A 88 5.73 5.21 -6.98
CA GLY A 88 5.99 6.50 -6.32
C GLY A 88 5.91 7.71 -7.26
N ASP A 89 6.33 7.56 -8.52
CA ASP A 89 6.25 8.63 -9.53
C ASP A 89 4.80 8.89 -9.96
N LEU A 90 4.02 7.82 -10.18
CA LEU A 90 2.59 7.93 -10.50
C LEU A 90 1.80 8.54 -9.34
N PHE A 91 2.02 8.07 -8.12
CA PHE A 91 1.47 8.68 -6.91
C PHE A 91 1.74 10.18 -6.86
N THR A 92 3.00 10.58 -7.06
CA THR A 92 3.43 11.98 -7.00
C THR A 92 2.70 12.80 -8.07
N ARG A 93 2.61 12.28 -9.29
CA ARG A 93 1.88 12.94 -10.37
C ARG A 93 0.42 13.17 -10.02
N ILE A 94 -0.28 12.16 -9.53
CA ILE A 94 -1.68 12.28 -9.13
C ILE A 94 -1.79 13.30 -7.98
N LYS A 95 -0.97 13.14 -6.94
CA LYS A 95 -1.01 13.96 -5.73
C LYS A 95 -0.77 15.44 -6.02
N GLU A 96 0.18 15.77 -6.89
CA GLU A 96 0.60 17.15 -7.10
C GLU A 96 -0.21 17.88 -8.17
N THR A 97 -0.69 17.16 -9.19
CA THR A 97 -1.27 17.80 -10.38
C THR A 97 -2.76 17.57 -10.53
N MET A 98 -3.34 16.63 -9.77
CA MET A 98 -4.75 16.25 -9.89
C MET A 98 -5.55 16.54 -8.62
N PRO A 99 -6.88 16.75 -8.75
CA PRO A 99 -7.59 17.01 -10.00
C PRO A 99 -7.14 18.34 -10.64
N LEU A 100 -7.24 18.49 -11.96
CA LEU A 100 -6.78 19.71 -12.64
C LEU A 100 -7.46 20.99 -12.13
N SER A 101 -8.70 20.87 -11.67
CA SER A 101 -9.47 21.97 -11.06
C SER A 101 -9.03 22.33 -9.64
N ALA A 102 -8.36 21.42 -8.93
CA ALA A 102 -7.90 21.60 -7.57
C ALA A 102 -6.63 20.77 -7.28
N PRO A 103 -5.49 21.09 -7.92
CA PRO A 103 -4.26 20.31 -7.75
C PRO A 103 -3.82 20.25 -6.28
N GLY A 104 -3.36 19.08 -5.82
CA GLY A 104 -2.89 18.93 -4.43
C GLY A 104 -3.98 18.58 -3.42
N SER A 105 -5.26 18.67 -3.79
CA SER A 105 -6.39 18.59 -2.85
C SER A 105 -6.63 17.19 -2.26
N LEU A 106 -6.28 16.11 -2.96
CA LEU A 106 -6.55 14.74 -2.52
C LEU A 106 -5.61 14.28 -1.40
N GLY A 107 -6.14 13.64 -0.36
CA GLY A 107 -5.32 13.03 0.69
C GLY A 107 -4.48 11.85 0.16
N GLY A 108 -3.33 11.57 0.78
CA GLY A 108 -2.43 10.49 0.32
C GLY A 108 -3.09 9.11 0.25
N ARG A 109 -4.00 8.80 1.18
CA ARG A 109 -4.80 7.56 1.13
C ARG A 109 -5.69 7.47 -0.09
N THR A 110 -6.39 8.56 -0.42
CA THR A 110 -7.23 8.65 -1.63
C THR A 110 -6.38 8.47 -2.89
N VAL A 111 -5.20 9.08 -2.93
CA VAL A 111 -4.27 8.93 -4.07
C VAL A 111 -3.81 7.49 -4.23
N SER A 112 -3.35 6.83 -3.15
CA SER A 112 -2.93 5.42 -3.23
C SER A 112 -4.08 4.47 -3.57
N ASP A 113 -5.31 4.77 -3.14
CA ASP A 113 -6.50 4.01 -3.50
C ASP A 113 -6.79 4.17 -5.01
N ILE A 114 -6.78 5.39 -5.55
CA ILE A 114 -6.95 5.65 -7.00
C ILE A 114 -5.85 4.93 -7.81
N GLU A 115 -4.60 5.01 -7.36
CA GLU A 115 -3.49 4.33 -8.02
C GLU A 115 -3.66 2.81 -8.06
N ALA A 116 -4.12 2.19 -6.96
CA ALA A 116 -4.48 0.77 -6.93
C ALA A 116 -5.58 0.43 -7.95
N TYR A 117 -6.58 1.30 -8.10
CA TYR A 117 -7.60 1.13 -9.13
C TYR A 117 -7.03 1.21 -10.55
N LEU A 118 -6.11 2.15 -10.81
CA LEU A 118 -5.43 2.23 -12.11
C LEU A 118 -4.64 0.95 -12.40
N PHE A 119 -3.96 0.39 -11.41
CA PHE A 119 -3.24 -0.88 -11.60
C PHE A 119 -4.17 -2.05 -11.90
N GLN A 120 -5.30 -2.14 -11.19
CA GLN A 120 -6.34 -3.13 -11.48
C GLN A 120 -6.90 -2.97 -12.90
N ALA A 121 -7.23 -1.75 -13.31
CA ALA A 121 -7.78 -1.46 -14.62
C ALA A 121 -6.77 -1.75 -15.76
N ASN A 122 -5.47 -1.71 -15.46
CA ASN A 122 -4.39 -2.10 -16.39
C ASN A 122 -4.04 -3.60 -16.33
N GLY A 123 -4.76 -4.41 -15.53
CA GLY A 123 -4.59 -5.86 -15.48
C GLY A 123 -3.40 -6.35 -14.66
N PHE A 124 -2.79 -5.48 -13.84
CA PHE A 124 -1.82 -5.94 -12.85
C PHE A 124 -2.55 -6.74 -11.75
N PRO A 125 -1.92 -7.76 -11.15
CA PRO A 125 -2.57 -8.60 -10.15
C PRO A 125 -2.74 -7.85 -8.82
N THR A 126 -3.72 -8.29 -8.03
CA THR A 126 -3.85 -7.91 -6.61
C THR A 126 -2.91 -8.75 -5.75
N GLY A 127 -2.58 -8.25 -4.55
CA GLY A 127 -1.95 -9.02 -3.47
C GLY A 127 -2.56 -8.68 -2.12
N GLU A 128 -1.81 -8.99 -1.05
CA GLU A 128 -2.31 -8.93 0.34
C GLU A 128 -1.91 -7.64 1.07
N ILE A 129 -0.92 -6.91 0.54
CA ILE A 129 -0.38 -5.70 1.15
C ILE A 129 -0.89 -4.50 0.35
N ALA A 130 -1.51 -3.55 1.05
CA ALA A 130 -1.96 -2.30 0.43
C ALA A 130 -0.77 -1.42 0.02
N LEU A 131 -0.90 -0.72 -1.11
CA LEU A 131 0.01 0.35 -1.47
C LEU A 131 0.01 1.41 -0.35
N PRO A 132 1.17 1.76 0.19
CA PRO A 132 1.24 2.75 1.25
C PRO A 132 0.85 4.14 0.70
N PRO A 133 0.26 5.04 1.51
CA PRO A 133 -0.13 6.38 1.08
C PRO A 133 1.06 7.36 1.03
N SER A 134 2.18 6.95 0.41
CA SER A 134 3.47 7.65 0.46
C SER A 134 4.36 7.27 -0.73
N ALA A 135 4.70 8.25 -1.58
CA ALA A 135 5.58 8.04 -2.74
C ALA A 135 6.96 7.46 -2.37
N PRO A 136 7.68 7.94 -1.33
CA PRO A 136 8.96 7.35 -0.95
C PRO A 136 8.89 5.85 -0.61
N LEU A 137 7.76 5.37 -0.07
CA LEU A 137 7.55 3.96 0.24
C LEU A 137 7.22 3.11 -0.99
N MET A 138 6.95 3.75 -2.13
CA MET A 138 6.62 3.11 -3.41
C MET A 138 7.70 3.26 -4.47
N ALA A 139 8.81 3.95 -4.17
CA ALA A 139 9.91 4.19 -5.12
C ALA A 139 10.55 2.89 -5.65
N GLY A 140 10.47 1.80 -4.88
CA GLY A 140 10.96 0.47 -5.24
C GLY A 140 10.01 -0.39 -6.08
N VAL A 141 8.77 0.06 -6.31
CA VAL A 141 7.77 -0.66 -7.10
C VAL A 141 7.81 -0.16 -8.54
N LYS A 142 8.37 -0.93 -9.45
CA LYS A 142 8.44 -0.58 -10.87
C LYS A 142 7.14 -0.86 -11.62
N ILE A 143 6.71 0.09 -12.45
CA ILE A 143 5.65 -0.14 -13.43
C ILE A 143 6.31 -0.69 -14.68
N VAL A 144 6.01 -1.93 -15.04
CA VAL A 144 6.58 -2.58 -16.23
C VAL A 144 5.47 -3.16 -17.11
N ALA A 145 5.51 -2.81 -18.39
CA ALA A 145 4.47 -3.16 -19.36
C ALA A 145 4.37 -4.67 -19.60
N GLN A 146 5.52 -5.35 -19.64
CA GLN A 146 5.56 -6.78 -19.88
C GLN A 146 5.51 -7.55 -18.57
N LYS A 147 4.62 -8.54 -18.52
CA LYS A 147 4.64 -9.55 -17.45
C LYS A 147 5.98 -10.29 -17.51
N PRO A 148 6.75 -10.34 -16.40
CA PRO A 148 8.00 -11.10 -16.36
C PRO A 148 7.77 -12.56 -16.76
N ALA A 149 8.75 -13.14 -17.44
CA ALA A 149 8.78 -14.59 -17.67
C ALA A 149 8.81 -15.29 -16.29
N GLN A 150 8.00 -16.34 -16.16
CA GLN A 150 7.96 -17.20 -14.97
C GLN A 150 9.13 -18.17 -14.97
#